data_AF-A0AAN9ACQ0-F1
#
_entry.id   AF-A0AAN9ACQ0-F1
#
_cell.length_a   1.000
_cell.length_b   1.000
_cell.length_c   1.000
_cell.angle_alpha   90.00
_cell.angle_beta   90.00
_cell.angle_gamma   90.00
#
_symmetry.space_group_name_H-M   'P 1'
#
loop_
_entity.id
_entity.type
_entity.pdbx_description
1 polymer ?
#
loop_
_entity_poly.entity_id
_entity_poly.type
_entity_poly.pdbx_seq_one_letter_code
_entity_poly.pdbx_strand_id
1 'polypeptide(L)'
;MTVLKEVSKNPGGRVSAWRMVRQHWPQISHLFGHGSFTIGAIIKAVTSPFTSAFDLGEVESFFAGVDIGPGERALAQALETIRLHIQWHQHNLDDVTNWLDKQLSEYFRKTQNF
;
A
#
# COMPACT_ATOMS: atom_id res chain seq x y z
N MET A 1 8.44 -3.07 13.45
CA MET A 1 8.57 -4.05 12.35
C MET A 1 9.06 -3.35 11.09
N THR A 2 10.34 -3.51 10.75
CA THR A 2 10.97 -2.77 9.64
C THR A 2 11.04 -3.61 8.36
N VAL A 3 11.31 -4.91 8.46
CA VAL A 3 11.51 -5.78 7.28
C VAL A 3 10.26 -5.93 6.41
N LEU A 4 9.09 -6.21 7.02
CA LEU A 4 7.85 -6.39 6.27
C LEU A 4 7.46 -5.12 5.50
N LYS A 5 7.70 -3.95 6.10
CA LYS A 5 7.47 -2.64 5.46
C LYS A 5 8.39 -2.45 4.26
N GLU A 6 9.68 -2.74 4.39
CA GLU A 6 10.62 -2.57 3.29
C GLU A 6 10.35 -3.54 2.13
N VAL A 7 9.99 -4.79 2.42
CA VAL A 7 9.58 -5.75 1.39
C VAL A 7 8.30 -5.29 0.69
N SER A 8 7.35 -4.72 1.43
CA SER A 8 6.08 -4.24 0.87
C SER A 8 6.24 -3.06 -0.09
N LYS A 9 7.26 -2.21 0.10
CA LYS A 9 7.55 -1.08 -0.80
C LYS A 9 8.14 -1.52 -2.14
N ASN A 10 8.77 -2.69 -2.19
CA ASN A 10 9.34 -3.21 -3.43
C ASN A 10 8.19 -3.70 -4.35
N PRO A 11 8.10 -3.27 -5.63
CA PRO A 11 7.05 -3.73 -6.54
C PRO A 11 6.93 -5.26 -6.66
N GLY A 12 8.07 -5.97 -6.66
CA GLY A 12 8.11 -7.44 -6.66
C GLY A 12 7.88 -8.06 -5.28
N GLY A 13 8.13 -7.32 -4.20
CA GLY A 13 7.96 -7.76 -2.82
C GLY A 13 6.56 -7.52 -2.26
N ARG A 14 5.81 -6.53 -2.78
CA ARG A 14 4.49 -6.11 -2.30
C ARG A 14 3.48 -7.24 -2.28
N VAL A 15 3.33 -7.94 -3.41
CA VAL A 15 2.37 -9.06 -3.53
C VAL A 15 2.76 -10.20 -2.59
N SER A 16 4.07 -10.48 -2.48
CA SER A 16 4.60 -11.52 -1.60
C SER A 16 4.38 -11.20 -0.12
N ALA A 17 4.60 -9.95 0.30
CA ALA A 17 4.36 -9.48 1.66
C ALA A 17 2.86 -9.59 2.03
N TRP A 18 1.97 -9.17 1.13
CA TRP A 18 0.53 -9.31 1.32
C TRP A 18 0.09 -10.78 1.40
N ARG A 19 0.60 -11.63 0.51
CA ARG A 19 0.32 -13.08 0.54
C ARG A 19 0.76 -13.73 1.85
N MET A 20 1.96 -13.40 2.34
CA MET A 20 2.45 -13.91 3.62
C MET A 20 1.54 -13.52 4.79
N VAL A 21 1.11 -12.25 4.85
CA VAL A 21 0.20 -11.79 5.91
C VAL A 21 -1.14 -12.54 5.85
N ARG A 22 -1.70 -12.72 4.65
CA ARG A 22 -2.94 -13.49 4.49
C ARG A 22 -2.79 -14.95 4.91
N GLN A 23 -1.73 -15.61 4.44
CA GLN A 23 -1.48 -17.03 4.70
C GLN A 23 -1.23 -17.32 6.18
N HIS A 24 -0.54 -16.41 6.87
CA HIS A 24 -0.14 -16.58 8.27
C HIS A 24 -0.97 -15.75 9.25
N TRP A 25 -2.10 -15.20 8.82
CA TRP A 25 -2.91 -14.32 9.64
C TRP A 25 -3.30 -14.91 11.00
N PRO A 26 -3.73 -16.18 11.13
CA PRO A 26 -4.05 -16.76 12.43
C PRO A 26 -2.87 -16.79 13.41
N GLN A 27 -1.65 -16.96 12.90
CA GLN A 27 -0.44 -16.96 13.70
C GLN A 27 -0.04 -15.54 14.10
N ILE A 28 -0.18 -14.59 13.17
CA ILE A 28 0.06 -13.17 13.40
C ILE A 28 -0.93 -12.62 14.44
N SER A 29 -2.22 -12.95 14.32
CA SER A 29 -3.25 -12.54 15.26
C SER A 29 -3.07 -13.19 16.62
N HIS A 30 -2.65 -14.46 16.70
CA HIS A 30 -2.32 -15.09 17.97
C HIS A 30 -1.12 -14.44 18.67
N LEU A 31 -0.05 -14.11 17.93
CA LEU A 31 1.17 -13.53 18.50
C LEU A 31 1.04 -12.03 18.84
N PHE A 32 0.26 -11.28 18.05
CA PHE A 32 0.23 -9.82 18.12
C PHE A 32 -1.17 -9.23 18.31
N GLY A 33 -2.22 -10.04 18.33
CA GLY A 33 -3.62 -9.59 18.40
C GLY A 33 -4.00 -8.93 19.73
N HIS A 34 -3.26 -9.18 20.80
CA HIS A 34 -3.41 -8.43 22.06
C HIS A 34 -2.76 -7.03 22.02
N GLY A 35 -1.88 -6.78 21.04
CA GLY A 35 -1.14 -5.52 20.88
C GLY A 35 -1.71 -4.65 19.76
N SER A 36 -2.53 -3.67 20.11
CA SER A 36 -3.16 -2.71 19.18
C SER A 36 -2.17 -2.05 18.21
N PHE A 37 -1.02 -1.62 18.71
CA PHE A 37 0.00 -0.93 17.92
C PHE A 37 0.67 -1.86 16.89
N THR A 38 0.98 -3.10 17.26
CA THR A 38 1.72 -4.01 16.40
C THR A 38 0.85 -4.53 15.26
N ILE A 39 -0.37 -4.98 15.57
CA ILE A 39 -1.29 -5.49 14.53
C ILE A 39 -1.66 -4.39 13.54
N GLY A 40 -1.93 -3.18 14.05
CA GLY A 40 -2.23 -2.04 13.21
C GLY A 40 -1.04 -1.60 12.33
N ALA A 41 0.19 -1.68 12.85
CA ALA A 41 1.39 -1.39 12.06
C ALA A 41 1.62 -2.42 10.94
N ILE A 42 1.32 -3.70 11.19
CA ILE A 42 1.41 -4.77 10.17
C ILE A 42 0.44 -4.50 9.03
N ILE A 43 -0.84 -4.27 9.36
CA ILE A 43 -1.90 -3.99 8.36
C ILE A 43 -1.47 -2.80 7.49
N LYS A 44 -1.13 -1.67 8.11
CA LYS A 44 -0.70 -0.46 7.39
C LYS A 44 0.54 -0.69 6.53
N ALA A 45 1.51 -1.48 7.02
CA ALA A 45 2.75 -1.71 6.30
C ALA A 45 2.50 -2.44 4.97
N VAL A 46 1.66 -3.48 4.98
CA VAL A 46 1.43 -4.32 3.79
C VAL A 46 0.42 -3.75 2.83
N THR A 47 -0.49 -2.89 3.29
CA THR A 47 -1.51 -2.27 2.44
C THR A 47 -1.13 -0.88 1.92
N SER A 48 -0.21 -0.18 2.58
CA SER A 48 0.16 1.19 2.17
C SER A 48 0.62 1.37 0.72
N PRO A 49 1.27 0.39 0.05
CA PRO A 49 1.67 0.59 -1.34
C PRO A 49 0.61 0.20 -2.37
N PHE A 50 -0.63 -0.07 -1.96
CA PHE A 50 -1.75 -0.35 -2.87
C PHE A 50 -2.36 0.93 -3.43
N THR A 51 -2.71 0.87 -4.72
CA THR A 51 -3.18 2.02 -5.50
C THR A 51 -4.32 1.67 -6.47
N SER A 52 -4.81 0.43 -6.47
CA SER A 52 -5.86 -0.03 -7.39
C SER A 52 -7.14 -0.46 -6.68
N ALA A 53 -8.27 -0.38 -7.39
CA ALA A 53 -9.56 -0.87 -6.89
C ALA A 53 -9.55 -2.39 -6.62
N PHE A 54 -8.76 -3.14 -7.37
CA PHE A 54 -8.56 -4.57 -7.14
C PHE A 54 -7.92 -4.82 -5.76
N ASP A 55 -6.84 -4.09 -5.45
CA ASP A 55 -6.15 -4.22 -4.15
C ASP A 55 -7.08 -3.84 -2.99
N LEU A 56 -7.89 -2.78 -3.15
CA LEU A 56 -8.89 -2.39 -2.16
C LEU A 56 -9.88 -3.53 -1.89
N GLY A 57 -10.44 -4.10 -2.94
CA GLY A 57 -11.38 -5.22 -2.84
C GLY A 57 -10.77 -6.47 -2.22
N GLU A 58 -9.48 -6.77 -2.50
CA GLU A 58 -8.77 -7.87 -1.85
C GLU A 58 -8.66 -7.67 -0.33
N VAL A 59 -8.34 -6.45 0.13
CA VAL A 59 -8.21 -6.15 1.57
C VAL A 59 -9.57 -6.20 2.26
N GLU A 60 -10.60 -5.60 1.66
CA GLU A 60 -11.98 -5.65 2.19
C GLU A 60 -12.48 -7.10 2.30
N SER A 61 -12.29 -7.89 1.25
CA SER A 61 -12.73 -9.29 1.22
C SER A 61 -11.96 -10.16 2.22
N PHE A 62 -10.65 -9.94 2.37
CA PHE A 62 -9.83 -10.72 3.29
C PHE A 62 -10.24 -10.51 4.75
N PHE A 63 -10.55 -9.27 5.13
CA PHE A 63 -10.94 -8.93 6.50
C PHE A 63 -12.44 -9.03 6.76
N ALA A 64 -13.25 -9.34 5.76
CA ALA A 64 -14.69 -9.57 5.93
C ALA A 64 -14.93 -10.75 6.87
N GLY A 65 -15.42 -10.47 8.08
CA GLY A 65 -15.70 -11.48 9.10
C GLY A 65 -14.47 -11.98 9.87
N VAL A 66 -13.31 -11.32 9.73
CA VAL A 66 -12.13 -11.59 10.55
C VAL A 66 -12.20 -10.74 11.81
N ASP A 67 -12.06 -11.36 12.99
CA ASP A 67 -11.85 -10.60 14.23
C ASP A 67 -10.41 -10.06 14.25
N ILE A 68 -10.29 -8.76 14.06
CA ILE A 68 -9.02 -8.02 14.03
C ILE A 68 -8.70 -7.42 15.42
N GLY A 69 -9.62 -7.60 16.38
CA GLY A 69 -9.57 -7.06 17.72
C GLY A 69 -9.17 -5.58 17.72
N PRO A 70 -8.07 -5.20 18.38
CA PRO A 70 -7.67 -3.80 18.49
C PRO A 70 -7.17 -3.17 17.17
N GLY A 71 -7.05 -3.96 16.09
CA GLY A 71 -6.60 -3.52 14.77
C GLY A 71 -7.67 -2.86 13.90
N GLU A 72 -8.95 -2.90 14.28
CA GLU A 72 -10.07 -2.39 13.46
C GLU A 72 -9.87 -0.95 12.97
N ARG A 73 -9.46 -0.04 13.86
CA ARG A 73 -9.18 1.35 13.49
C ARG A 73 -8.06 1.45 12.46
N ALA A 74 -7.03 0.63 12.59
CA ALA A 74 -5.92 0.62 11.66
C ALA A 74 -6.32 0.07 10.29
N LEU A 75 -7.20 -0.93 10.25
CA LEU A 75 -7.80 -1.40 9.00
C LEU A 75 -8.63 -0.29 8.33
N ALA A 76 -9.50 0.38 9.07
CA ALA A 76 -10.31 1.47 8.51
C ALA A 76 -9.44 2.57 7.89
N GLN A 77 -8.36 2.96 8.60
CA GLN A 77 -7.39 3.93 8.09
C GLN A 77 -6.63 3.41 6.86
N ALA A 78 -6.27 2.12 6.84
CA ALA A 78 -5.60 1.50 5.71
C ALA A 78 -6.49 1.51 4.46
N LEU A 79 -7.76 1.10 4.57
CA LEU A 79 -8.73 1.13 3.48
C LEU A 79 -8.93 2.55 2.95
N GLU A 80 -9.04 3.53 3.84
CA GLU A 80 -9.16 4.94 3.43
C GLU A 80 -7.92 5.43 2.70
N THR A 81 -6.74 5.04 3.16
CA THR A 81 -5.48 5.38 2.48
C THR A 81 -5.44 4.82 1.06
N ILE A 82 -5.89 3.57 0.84
CA ILE A 82 -5.96 2.98 -0.49
C ILE A 82 -6.93 3.77 -1.38
N ARG A 83 -8.10 4.15 -0.86
CA ARG A 83 -9.07 4.99 -1.61
C ARG A 83 -8.47 6.33 -2.00
N LEU A 84 -7.73 6.97 -1.10
CA LEU A 84 -7.01 8.22 -1.38
C LEU A 84 -5.95 8.02 -2.46
N HIS A 85 -5.21 6.92 -2.46
CA HIS A 85 -4.24 6.62 -3.52
C HIS A 85 -4.92 6.44 -4.89
N ILE A 86 -6.05 5.73 -4.94
CA ILE A 86 -6.83 5.54 -6.17
C ILE A 86 -7.29 6.89 -6.71
N GLN A 87 -7.89 7.73 -5.85
CA GLN A 87 -8.35 9.06 -6.23
C GLN A 87 -7.18 9.94 -6.69
N TRP A 88 -6.07 9.94 -5.96
CA TRP A 88 -4.90 10.71 -6.34
C TRP A 88 -4.39 10.30 -7.72
N HIS A 89 -4.28 8.99 -7.99
CA HIS A 89 -3.91 8.47 -9.31
C HIS A 89 -4.88 8.95 -10.40
N GLN A 90 -6.18 8.86 -10.18
CA GLN A 90 -7.18 9.27 -11.17
C GLN A 90 -7.12 10.75 -11.52
N HIS A 91 -6.80 11.62 -10.55
CA HIS A 91 -6.82 13.06 -10.76
C HIS A 91 -5.46 13.66 -11.17
N ASN A 92 -4.35 13.02 -10.79
CA ASN A 92 -3.02 13.64 -10.90
C ASN A 92 -2.06 12.91 -11.85
N LEU A 93 -2.36 11.66 -12.26
CA LEU A 93 -1.42 10.87 -13.04
C LEU A 93 -1.11 11.52 -14.40
N ASP A 94 -2.13 12.00 -15.11
CA ASP A 94 -1.96 12.63 -16.42
C ASP A 94 -1.18 13.94 -16.31
N ASP A 95 -1.52 14.79 -15.33
CA ASP A 95 -0.83 16.06 -15.08
C ASP A 95 0.65 15.85 -14.74
N VAL A 96 0.96 14.89 -13.88
CA VAL A 96 2.34 14.55 -13.50
C VAL A 96 3.11 13.97 -14.70
N THR A 97 2.46 13.13 -15.50
CA THR A 97 3.09 12.53 -16.70
C THR A 97 3.43 13.61 -17.72
N ASN A 98 2.47 14.48 -18.04
CA ASN A 98 2.67 15.60 -18.96
C ASN A 98 3.76 16.56 -18.47
N TRP A 99 3.78 16.85 -17.16
CA TRP A 99 4.83 17.68 -16.57
C TRP A 99 6.21 17.04 -16.71
N LEU A 100 6.35 15.75 -16.40
CA LEU A 100 7.61 15.01 -16.53
C LEU A 100 8.09 14.97 -17.99
N ASP A 101 7.21 14.68 -18.94
CA ASP A 101 7.55 14.64 -20.37
C ASP A 101 8.04 16.00 -20.87
N LYS A 102 7.39 17.08 -20.42
CA LYS A 102 7.84 18.44 -20.70
C LYS A 102 9.25 18.68 -20.14
N GLN A 103 9.50 18.38 -18.87
CA GLN A 103 10.81 18.57 -18.25
C GLN A 103 11.91 17.76 -18.93
N LEU A 104 11.63 16.51 -19.28
CA LEU A 104 12.58 15.63 -19.97
C LEU A 104 12.89 16.16 -21.38
N SER A 105 11.87 16.58 -22.13
CA SER A 105 12.09 17.18 -23.46
C SER A 105 12.95 18.45 -23.40
N GLU A 106 12.71 19.31 -22.41
CA GLU A 106 13.50 20.52 -22.19
C GLU A 106 14.95 20.20 -21.79
N TYR A 107 15.15 19.19 -20.95
CA TYR A 107 16.48 18.70 -20.56
C TYR A 107 17.26 18.19 -21.77
N PHE A 108 16.67 17.28 -22.56
CA PHE A 108 17.35 16.71 -23.73
C PHE A 108 17.66 17.76 -24.81
N ARG A 109 16.77 18.74 -25.00
CA ARG A 109 17.03 19.89 -25.90
C ARG A 109 18.23 20.72 -25.46
N LYS A 110 18.46 20.89 -24.15
CA LYS A 110 19.62 21.63 -23.63
C LYS A 110 20.92 20.84 -23.80
N THR A 111 20.88 19.53 -23.65
CA THR A 111 22.08 18.67 -23.76
C THR A 111 22.53 18.40 -25.20
N GLN A 112 21.66 18.53 -26.21
CA GLN A 112 22.01 18.35 -27.63
C GLN A 112 22.42 19.64 -28.36
N ASN A 113 22.32 20.81 -27.71
CA ASN A 113 22.74 22.10 -28.27
C ASN A 113 24.17 22.51 -27.84
N PHE A 114 25.03 21.52 -27.53
CA PHE A 114 26.47 21.67 -27.30
C PHE A 114 27.25 20.76 -28.24
#